data_AF-A0A1B7VFS8-F1
#
_entry.id   AF-A0A1B7VFS8-F1
#
_cell.length_a   1.000
_cell.length_b   1.000
_cell.length_c   1.000
_cell.angle_alpha   90.00
_cell.angle_beta   90.00
_cell.angle_gamma   90.00
#
_symmetry.space_group_name_H-M   'P 1'
#
loop_
_entity.id
_entity.type
_entity.pdbx_description
1 polymer ?
#
loop_
_entity_poly.entity_id
_entity_poly.type
_entity_poly.pdbx_seq_one_letter_code
_entity_poly.pdbx_strand_id
1 'polypeptide(L)'
;CILDPNSIQLWRALRIAAYSLTSVCELASLPEGNYEVFAGEGEPVMLPAGVNSYSSGISWLHGFYLGVACRETHLNDNLAEIPVAILKQSSTRSDEYLYLQIEALQSFWKGAADTPQRVIEAMKATDPELIKVGTVDYALNIAVREIDLLFRLLENDSVAFNESLIKALERHKKHWSEKNLKNDTNGFI
;
A
#
# COMPACT_ATOMS: atom_id res chain seq x y z
N CYS A 1 22.45 -12.95 -6.18
CA CYS A 1 21.27 -12.56 -6.97
C CYS A 1 20.26 -12.00 -5.98
N ILE A 2 19.69 -10.81 -6.19
CA ILE A 2 18.72 -10.16 -5.28
C ILE A 2 17.41 -10.97 -5.12
N LEU A 3 17.27 -12.09 -5.83
CA LEU A 3 16.10 -12.96 -5.88
C LEU A 3 16.20 -14.22 -5.01
N ASP A 4 17.15 -14.33 -4.09
CA ASP A 4 17.07 -15.39 -3.06
C ASP A 4 16.06 -14.96 -1.98
N PRO A 5 14.92 -15.65 -1.82
CA PRO A 5 13.92 -15.28 -0.82
C PRO A 5 14.43 -15.36 0.63
N ASN A 6 15.54 -16.06 0.86
CA ASN A 6 16.20 -16.14 2.18
C ASN A 6 17.35 -15.13 2.34
N SER A 7 17.53 -14.22 1.39
CA SER A 7 18.59 -13.22 1.43
C SER A 7 18.38 -12.22 2.57
N ILE A 8 19.35 -12.14 3.48
CA ILE A 8 19.38 -11.11 4.54
C ILE A 8 19.35 -9.69 3.96
N GLN A 9 19.98 -9.48 2.79
CA GLN A 9 19.99 -8.18 2.12
C GLN A 9 18.62 -7.81 1.56
N LEU A 10 17.84 -8.79 1.10
CA LEU A 10 16.46 -8.56 0.64
C LEU A 10 15.59 -8.10 1.80
N TRP A 11 15.58 -8.84 2.91
CA TRP A 11 14.81 -8.49 4.10
C TRP A 11 15.21 -7.14 4.69
N ARG A 12 16.51 -6.83 4.70
CA ARG A 12 17.01 -5.51 5.10
C ARG A 12 16.49 -4.39 4.17
N ALA A 13 16.49 -4.60 2.86
CA ALA A 13 15.97 -3.62 1.91
C ALA A 13 14.46 -3.40 2.07
N LEU A 14 13.67 -4.47 2.24
CA LEU A 14 12.23 -4.38 2.47
C LEU A 14 11.92 -3.62 3.76
N ARG A 15 12.70 -3.86 4.82
CA ARG A 15 12.56 -3.13 6.09
C ARG A 15 12.85 -1.64 5.92
N ILE A 16 13.97 -1.28 5.29
CA ILE A 16 14.31 0.14 5.02
C ILE A 16 13.21 0.82 4.20
N ALA A 17 12.66 0.13 3.21
CA ALA A 17 11.54 0.63 2.42
C ALA A 17 10.29 0.85 3.29
N ALA A 18 9.93 -0.10 4.16
CA ALA A 18 8.80 0.02 5.08
C ALA A 18 8.91 1.28 5.96
N TYR A 19 10.08 1.48 6.58
CA TYR A 19 10.35 2.65 7.43
C TYR A 19 10.30 3.95 6.62
N SER A 20 10.94 3.97 5.45
CA SER A 20 11.01 5.18 4.62
C SER A 20 9.63 5.63 4.13
N LEU A 21 8.83 4.68 3.64
CA LEU A 21 7.47 4.96 3.15
C LEU A 21 6.54 5.40 4.28
N THR A 22 6.64 4.74 5.45
CA THR A 22 5.86 5.12 6.63
C THR A 22 6.21 6.52 7.11
N SER A 23 7.50 6.79 7.27
CA SER A 23 8.00 8.08 7.78
C SER A 23 7.59 9.25 6.89
N VAL A 24 7.62 9.07 5.57
CA VAL A 24 7.19 10.11 4.63
C VAL A 24 5.70 10.42 4.77
N CYS A 25 4.85 9.42 5.00
CA CYS A 25 3.43 9.62 5.25
C CYS A 25 3.18 10.28 6.62
N GLU A 26 3.93 9.89 7.65
CA GLU A 26 3.86 10.51 8.99
C GLU A 26 4.26 11.98 8.95
N LEU A 27 5.40 12.31 8.33
CA LEU A 27 5.88 13.70 8.17
C LEU A 27 4.84 14.60 7.50
N ALA A 28 4.05 14.07 6.57
CA ALA A 28 2.99 14.83 5.91
C ALA A 28 1.84 15.21 6.86
N SER A 29 1.71 14.53 7.98
CA SER A 29 0.69 14.77 9.02
C SER A 29 1.18 15.65 10.17
N LEU A 30 2.48 15.99 10.19
CA LEU A 30 3.08 16.80 11.24
C LEU A 30 3.00 18.30 10.94
N PRO A 31 2.98 19.16 11.97
CA PRO A 31 3.13 20.60 11.80
C PRO A 31 4.45 20.96 11.11
N GLU A 32 4.48 22.12 10.46
CA GLU A 32 5.70 22.65 9.82
C GLU A 32 6.90 22.63 10.78
N GLY A 33 8.01 22.07 10.32
CA GLY A 33 9.21 21.87 11.13
C GLY A 33 10.14 20.83 10.53
N ASN A 34 11.27 20.58 11.20
CA ASN A 34 12.14 19.45 10.88
C ASN A 34 12.07 18.44 12.03
N TYR A 35 11.93 17.17 11.68
CA TYR A 35 11.78 16.08 12.65
C TYR A 35 12.85 15.02 12.41
N GLU A 36 13.25 14.38 13.50
CA GLU A 36 14.17 13.25 13.46
C GLU A 36 13.42 12.01 12.97
N VAL A 37 13.95 11.38 11.92
CA VAL A 37 13.34 10.24 11.24
C VAL A 37 14.34 9.09 11.16
N PHE A 38 13.91 7.93 11.61
CA PHE A 38 14.68 6.69 11.50
C PHE A 38 14.23 5.89 10.27
N ALA A 39 15.10 5.73 9.27
CA ALA A 39 14.82 5.03 8.02
C ALA A 39 14.98 3.50 8.11
N GLY A 40 14.89 2.92 9.31
CA GLY A 40 15.02 1.48 9.56
C GLY A 40 16.46 0.98 9.74
N GLU A 41 17.45 1.83 9.43
CA GLU A 41 18.86 1.56 9.66
C GLU A 41 19.69 2.85 9.78
N GLY A 42 20.79 2.78 10.53
CA GLY A 42 21.76 3.86 10.65
C GLY A 42 21.36 4.86 11.74
N GLU A 43 21.93 6.05 11.66
CA GLU A 43 21.53 7.15 12.53
C GLU A 43 20.27 7.83 11.96
N PRO A 44 19.37 8.32 12.83
CA PRO A 44 18.26 9.13 12.38
C PRO A 44 18.71 10.38 11.60
N VAL A 45 17.84 10.85 10.70
CA VAL A 45 18.07 12.02 9.85
C VAL A 45 17.01 13.08 10.09
N MET A 46 17.38 14.35 10.01
CA MET A 46 16.44 15.47 10.09
C MET A 46 15.78 15.70 8.74
N LEU A 47 14.45 15.58 8.69
CA LEU A 47 13.66 15.81 7.47
C LEU A 47 12.56 16.84 7.69
N PRO A 48 12.22 17.64 6.67
CA PRO A 48 11.12 18.59 6.76
C PRO A 48 9.77 17.86 6.78
N ALA A 49 8.87 18.32 7.64
CA ALA A 49 7.47 17.92 7.61
C ALA A 49 6.71 18.60 6.48
N GLY A 50 5.53 18.05 6.17
CA GLY A 50 4.62 18.57 5.18
C GLY A 50 4.42 17.64 3.98
N VAL A 51 3.29 17.87 3.31
CA VAL A 51 2.86 17.08 2.16
C VAL A 51 3.82 17.30 0.99
N ASN A 52 4.22 16.21 0.34
CA ASN A 52 5.05 16.23 -0.86
C ASN A 52 4.65 15.11 -1.86
N SER A 53 5.39 14.98 -2.96
CA SER A 53 5.11 13.96 -4.00
C SER A 53 5.25 12.52 -3.50
N TYR A 54 6.02 12.30 -2.43
CA TYR A 54 6.26 10.98 -1.84
C TYR A 54 5.25 10.63 -0.75
N SER A 55 4.52 11.59 -0.16
CA SER A 55 3.44 11.32 0.80
C SER A 55 2.11 10.98 0.12
N SER A 56 2.18 10.09 -0.87
CA SER A 56 1.05 9.68 -1.71
C SER A 56 0.29 8.50 -1.11
N GLY A 57 -0.91 8.22 -1.64
CA GLY A 57 -1.65 7.00 -1.27
C GLY A 57 -0.90 5.71 -1.62
N ILE A 58 -0.15 5.70 -2.74
CA ILE A 58 0.63 4.54 -3.16
C ILE A 58 1.74 4.26 -2.14
N SER A 59 2.40 5.31 -1.66
CA SER A 59 3.43 5.18 -0.62
C SER A 59 2.88 4.61 0.68
N TRP A 60 1.69 5.08 1.09
CA TRP A 60 0.98 4.52 2.23
C TRP A 60 0.70 3.03 2.04
N LEU A 61 0.18 2.64 0.87
CA LEU A 61 -0.18 1.25 0.56
C LEU A 61 1.03 0.32 0.59
N HIS A 62 2.13 0.71 -0.06
CA HIS A 62 3.38 -0.04 -0.04
C HIS A 62 3.97 -0.11 1.37
N GLY A 63 3.97 1.01 2.11
CA GLY A 63 4.42 1.04 3.50
C GLY A 63 3.63 0.08 4.38
N PHE A 64 2.30 0.05 4.21
CA PHE A 64 1.42 -0.83 4.96
C PHE A 64 1.70 -2.30 4.65
N TYR A 65 1.77 -2.70 3.38
CA TYR A 65 2.08 -4.08 3.00
C TYR A 65 3.46 -4.52 3.46
N LEU A 66 4.48 -3.66 3.33
CA LEU A 66 5.83 -3.97 3.78
C LEU A 66 5.94 -4.04 5.31
N GLY A 67 5.19 -3.23 6.05
CA GLY A 67 5.08 -3.31 7.50
C GLY A 67 4.58 -4.69 7.95
N VAL A 68 3.50 -5.18 7.31
CA VAL A 68 2.97 -6.53 7.56
C VAL A 68 4.00 -7.60 7.19
N ALA A 69 4.58 -7.52 5.99
CA ALA A 69 5.53 -8.51 5.49
C ALA A 69 6.80 -8.61 6.36
N CYS A 70 7.32 -7.47 6.82
CA CYS A 70 8.48 -7.39 7.71
C CYS A 70 8.15 -7.63 9.18
N ARG A 71 6.86 -7.76 9.53
CA ARG A 71 6.34 -7.87 10.91
C ARG A 71 6.67 -6.66 11.79
N GLU A 72 6.78 -5.50 11.18
CA GLU A 72 6.99 -4.21 11.86
C GLU A 72 5.64 -3.55 12.12
N THR A 73 4.79 -4.20 12.93
CA THR A 73 3.37 -3.84 13.09
C THR A 73 3.16 -2.43 13.64
N HIS A 74 4.13 -1.87 14.36
CA HIS A 74 4.09 -0.48 14.82
C HIS A 74 4.02 0.52 13.65
N LEU A 75 4.61 0.20 12.50
CA LEU A 75 4.50 1.02 11.29
C LEU A 75 3.06 1.00 10.75
N ASN A 76 2.40 -0.15 10.80
CA ASN A 76 1.00 -0.28 10.41
C ASN A 76 0.07 0.48 11.36
N ASP A 77 0.35 0.46 12.67
CA ASP A 77 -0.38 1.25 13.66
C ASP A 77 -0.30 2.74 13.33
N ASN A 78 0.90 3.25 13.07
CA ASN A 78 1.11 4.66 12.72
C ASN A 78 0.43 5.03 11.39
N LEU A 79 0.60 4.22 10.35
CA LEU A 79 -0.07 4.41 9.06
C LEU A 79 -1.59 4.41 9.21
N ALA A 80 -2.14 3.58 10.09
CA ALA A 80 -3.58 3.49 10.31
C ALA A 80 -4.19 4.76 10.91
N GLU A 81 -3.38 5.63 11.54
CA GLU A 81 -3.81 6.92 12.09
C GLU A 81 -3.77 8.07 11.09
N ILE A 82 -3.12 7.90 9.93
CA ILE A 82 -2.95 8.98 8.95
C ILE A 82 -4.29 9.26 8.25
N PRO A 83 -4.85 10.49 8.34
CA PRO A 83 -6.06 10.82 7.61
C PRO A 83 -5.84 10.75 6.10
N VAL A 84 -6.70 10.02 5.39
CA VAL A 84 -6.65 9.91 3.91
C VAL A 84 -6.73 11.27 3.22
N ALA A 85 -7.40 12.25 3.84
CA ALA A 85 -7.44 13.64 3.36
C ALA A 85 -6.05 14.29 3.23
N ILE A 86 -5.06 13.86 4.02
CA ILE A 86 -3.67 14.32 3.93
C ILE A 86 -2.98 13.68 2.72
N LEU A 87 -3.17 12.38 2.49
CA LEU A 87 -2.63 11.67 1.32
C LEU A 87 -3.21 12.24 0.01
N LYS A 88 -4.49 12.64 0.03
CA LYS A 88 -5.15 13.35 -1.07
C LYS A 88 -4.57 14.74 -1.31
N GLN A 89 -3.71 15.32 -0.47
CA GLN A 89 -3.08 16.61 -0.75
C GLN A 89 -1.80 16.47 -1.59
N SER A 90 -1.21 15.27 -1.66
CA SER A 90 -0.01 15.00 -2.45
C SER A 90 -0.15 15.46 -3.90
N SER A 91 0.93 15.92 -4.51
CA SER A 91 0.96 16.20 -5.95
C SER A 91 0.86 14.93 -6.78
N THR A 92 1.21 13.77 -6.22
CA THR A 92 1.03 12.45 -6.83
C THR A 92 -0.37 11.93 -6.50
N ARG A 93 -1.30 12.17 -7.42
CA ARG A 93 -2.72 11.78 -7.28
C ARG A 93 -2.94 10.32 -7.68
N SER A 94 -4.01 9.74 -7.15
CA SER A 94 -4.48 8.40 -7.49
C SER A 94 -5.99 8.42 -7.70
N ASP A 95 -6.53 7.36 -8.31
CA ASP A 95 -7.97 7.19 -8.41
C ASP A 95 -8.62 6.99 -7.04
N GLU A 96 -9.93 7.30 -6.95
CA GLU A 96 -10.67 7.26 -5.69
C GLU A 96 -10.68 5.87 -5.05
N TYR A 97 -10.64 4.79 -5.84
CA TYR A 97 -10.58 3.43 -5.30
C TYR A 97 -9.39 3.21 -4.38
N LEU A 98 -8.23 3.83 -4.66
CA LEU A 98 -7.03 3.66 -3.85
C LEU A 98 -7.25 4.25 -2.45
N TYR A 99 -7.84 5.45 -2.39
CA TYR A 99 -8.12 6.10 -1.11
C TYR A 99 -9.15 5.33 -0.30
N LEU A 100 -10.19 4.77 -0.94
CA LEU A 100 -11.17 3.91 -0.28
C LEU A 100 -10.57 2.56 0.16
N GLN A 101 -9.64 2.00 -0.62
CA GLN A 101 -8.88 0.80 -0.23
C GLN A 101 -8.03 1.07 1.02
N ILE A 102 -7.39 2.25 1.10
CA ILE A 102 -6.66 2.68 2.29
C ILE A 102 -7.62 2.74 3.49
N GLU A 103 -8.76 3.41 3.38
CA GLU A 103 -9.74 3.47 4.49
C GLU A 103 -10.23 2.07 4.90
N ALA A 104 -10.43 1.17 3.94
CA ALA A 104 -10.78 -0.23 4.22
C ALA A 104 -9.67 -0.96 4.99
N LEU A 105 -8.40 -0.78 4.61
CA LEU A 105 -7.24 -1.36 5.31
C LEU A 105 -7.06 -0.77 6.71
N GLN A 106 -7.22 0.54 6.88
CA GLN A 106 -7.20 1.20 8.19
C GLN A 106 -8.30 0.65 9.11
N SER A 107 -9.51 0.54 8.58
CA SER A 107 -10.67 -0.01 9.27
C SER A 107 -10.45 -1.47 9.67
N PHE A 108 -9.93 -2.29 8.75
CA PHE A 108 -9.58 -3.69 8.99
C PHE A 108 -8.53 -3.81 10.11
N TRP A 109 -7.45 -3.05 10.01
CA TRP A 109 -6.37 -3.05 10.98
C TRP A 109 -6.85 -2.70 12.39
N LYS A 110 -7.73 -1.69 12.50
CA LYS A 110 -8.33 -1.24 13.76
C LYS A 110 -9.46 -2.15 14.28
N GLY A 111 -9.84 -3.18 13.53
CA GLY A 111 -10.97 -4.06 13.88
C GLY A 111 -12.32 -3.33 13.90
N ALA A 112 -12.49 -2.29 13.08
CA ALA A 112 -13.70 -1.48 13.08
C ALA A 112 -14.90 -2.21 12.45
N ALA A 113 -16.09 -2.00 13.00
CA ALA A 113 -17.30 -2.73 12.64
C ALA A 113 -17.80 -2.46 11.21
N ASP A 114 -17.43 -1.31 10.64
CA ASP A 114 -17.80 -0.86 9.30
C ASP A 114 -16.80 -1.28 8.20
N THR A 115 -15.80 -2.10 8.55
CA THR A 115 -14.82 -2.64 7.58
C THR A 115 -15.47 -3.32 6.37
N PRO A 116 -16.48 -4.20 6.50
CA PRO A 116 -17.10 -4.84 5.35
C PRO A 116 -17.70 -3.84 4.35
N GLN A 117 -18.31 -2.76 4.87
CA GLN A 117 -18.90 -1.72 4.03
C GLN A 117 -17.83 -0.95 3.26
N ARG A 118 -16.70 -0.61 3.90
CA ARG A 118 -15.57 0.07 3.23
C ARG A 118 -14.95 -0.77 2.13
N VAL A 119 -14.81 -2.08 2.34
CA VAL A 119 -14.31 -2.99 1.30
C VAL A 119 -15.24 -3.00 0.08
N ILE A 120 -16.56 -3.01 0.30
CA ILE A 120 -17.55 -2.94 -0.80
C ILE A 120 -17.46 -1.60 -1.54
N GLU A 121 -17.27 -0.49 -0.83
CA GLU A 121 -17.12 0.84 -1.44
C GLU A 121 -15.84 0.95 -2.27
N ALA A 122 -14.71 0.47 -1.74
CA ALA A 122 -13.46 0.39 -2.47
C ALA A 122 -13.62 -0.46 -3.74
N MET A 123 -14.28 -1.63 -3.64
CA MET A 123 -14.54 -2.50 -4.78
C MET A 123 -15.39 -1.79 -5.85
N LYS A 124 -16.49 -1.12 -5.48
CA LYS A 124 -17.34 -0.37 -6.41
C LYS A 124 -16.59 0.76 -7.13
N ALA A 125 -15.66 1.42 -6.43
CA ALA A 125 -14.87 2.50 -7.02
C ALA A 125 -13.84 2.02 -8.06
N THR A 126 -13.62 0.72 -8.20
CA THR A 126 -12.79 0.14 -9.27
C THR A 126 -13.52 -0.01 -10.61
N ASP A 127 -14.78 0.44 -10.70
CA ASP A 127 -15.53 0.46 -11.96
C ASP A 127 -14.70 1.14 -13.07
N PRO A 128 -14.49 0.48 -14.24
CA PRO A 128 -13.74 1.05 -15.35
C PRO A 128 -14.16 2.46 -15.78
N GLU A 129 -15.44 2.82 -15.63
CA GLU A 129 -15.94 4.16 -15.99
C GLU A 129 -15.51 5.26 -15.00
N LEU A 130 -15.08 4.88 -13.80
CA LEU A 130 -14.63 5.79 -12.75
C LEU A 130 -13.11 6.03 -12.76
N ILE A 131 -12.35 5.23 -13.52
CA ILE A 131 -10.89 5.33 -13.60
C ILE A 131 -10.48 6.55 -14.44
N LYS A 132 -9.68 7.44 -13.84
CA LYS A 132 -9.28 8.73 -14.42
C LYS A 132 -7.76 8.96 -14.42
N VAL A 133 -7.05 8.45 -13.42
CA VAL A 133 -5.62 8.70 -13.22
C VAL A 133 -4.78 7.51 -13.70
N GLY A 134 -5.10 6.32 -13.22
CA GLY A 134 -4.46 5.07 -13.60
C GLY A 134 -5.05 4.48 -14.88
N THR A 135 -4.78 3.19 -15.10
CA THR A 135 -5.33 2.44 -16.23
C THR A 135 -6.41 1.46 -15.75
N VAL A 136 -7.42 1.24 -16.59
CA VAL A 136 -8.43 0.19 -16.36
C VAL A 136 -7.77 -1.18 -16.22
N ASP A 137 -6.71 -1.44 -16.98
CA ASP A 137 -6.00 -2.71 -16.90
C ASP A 137 -5.33 -2.92 -15.53
N TYR A 138 -4.68 -1.89 -14.97
CA TYR A 138 -4.14 -1.96 -13.61
C TYR A 138 -5.26 -2.15 -12.58
N ALA A 139 -6.35 -1.38 -12.66
CA ALA A 139 -7.46 -1.50 -11.73
C ALA A 139 -8.04 -2.93 -11.70
N LEU A 140 -8.25 -3.55 -12.87
CA LEU A 140 -8.86 -4.88 -12.96
C LEU A 140 -7.91 -6.04 -12.65
N ASN A 141 -6.63 -5.93 -12.98
CA ASN A 141 -5.65 -7.01 -12.76
C ASN A 141 -4.95 -6.91 -11.41
N ILE A 142 -4.82 -5.72 -10.83
CA ILE A 142 -4.12 -5.47 -9.56
C ILE A 142 -5.11 -5.07 -8.47
N ALA A 143 -5.67 -3.86 -8.53
CA ALA A 143 -6.44 -3.29 -7.41
C ALA A 143 -7.66 -4.13 -7.00
N VAL A 144 -8.49 -4.57 -7.96
CA VAL A 144 -9.64 -5.46 -7.70
C VAL A 144 -9.20 -6.74 -6.98
N ARG A 145 -8.02 -7.28 -7.32
CA ARG A 145 -7.52 -8.52 -6.73
C ARG A 145 -7.04 -8.30 -5.30
N GLU A 146 -6.38 -7.18 -5.02
CA GLU A 146 -6.00 -6.80 -3.66
C GLU A 146 -7.22 -6.59 -2.76
N ILE A 147 -8.24 -5.89 -3.25
CA ILE A 147 -9.47 -5.65 -2.47
C ILE A 147 -10.25 -6.95 -2.25
N ASP A 148 -10.28 -7.87 -3.23
CA ASP A 148 -10.87 -9.20 -3.05
C ASP A 148 -10.10 -10.02 -2.00
N LEU A 149 -8.77 -9.95 -1.96
CA LEU A 149 -7.99 -10.60 -0.91
C LEU A 149 -8.32 -10.08 0.49
N LEU A 150 -8.48 -8.76 0.64
CA LEU A 150 -8.95 -8.16 1.90
C LEU A 150 -10.36 -8.66 2.27
N PHE A 151 -11.26 -8.77 1.30
CA PHE A 151 -12.58 -9.34 1.50
C PHE A 151 -12.50 -10.81 1.99
N ARG A 152 -11.66 -11.64 1.39
CA ARG A 152 -11.47 -13.04 1.82
C ARG A 152 -10.85 -13.17 3.21
N LEU A 153 -9.95 -12.24 3.58
CA LEU A 153 -9.42 -12.19 4.94
C LEU A 153 -10.51 -11.90 5.97
N LEU A 154 -11.46 -11.02 5.66
CA LEU A 154 -12.60 -10.72 6.54
C LEU A 154 -13.52 -11.93 6.76
N GLU A 155 -13.72 -12.75 5.72
CA GLU A 155 -14.53 -13.98 5.82
C GLU A 155 -13.86 -15.05 6.71
N ASN A 156 -12.56 -14.89 7.01
CA ASN A 156 -11.75 -15.90 7.71
C ASN A 156 -11.80 -17.28 7.01
N ASP A 157 -11.95 -17.29 5.69
CA ASP A 157 -11.97 -18.48 4.85
C ASP A 157 -10.61 -18.65 4.16
N SER A 158 -9.77 -19.50 4.75
CA SER A 158 -8.42 -19.75 4.25
C SER A 158 -8.40 -20.46 2.89
N VAL A 159 -9.43 -21.24 2.56
CA VAL A 159 -9.51 -21.93 1.27
C VAL A 159 -9.82 -20.91 0.18
N ALA A 160 -10.87 -20.10 0.38
CA ALA A 160 -11.25 -19.06 -0.56
C ALA A 160 -10.16 -17.99 -0.72
N PHE A 161 -9.47 -17.63 0.36
CA PHE A 161 -8.31 -16.73 0.31
C PHE A 161 -7.21 -17.28 -0.59
N ASN A 162 -6.79 -18.53 -0.38
CA ASN A 162 -5.71 -19.14 -1.18
C ASN A 162 -6.09 -19.26 -2.66
N GLU A 163 -7.33 -19.61 -2.98
CA GLU A 163 -7.82 -19.63 -4.36
C GLU A 163 -7.82 -18.24 -5.01
N SER A 164 -8.20 -17.21 -4.27
CA SER A 164 -8.14 -15.83 -4.74
C SER A 164 -6.69 -15.38 -4.92
N LEU A 165 -5.80 -15.73 -3.99
CA LEU A 165 -4.38 -15.37 -4.06
C LEU A 165 -3.70 -15.94 -5.30
N ILE A 166 -3.99 -17.19 -5.67
CA ILE A 166 -3.46 -17.77 -6.92
C ILE A 166 -3.90 -16.92 -8.12
N LYS A 167 -5.18 -16.56 -8.20
CA LYS A 167 -5.72 -15.73 -9.30
C LYS A 167 -5.10 -14.33 -9.29
N ALA A 168 -4.89 -13.75 -8.11
CA ALA A 168 -4.25 -12.45 -7.95
C ALA A 168 -2.81 -12.49 -8.49
N LEU A 169 -2.03 -13.51 -8.12
CA LEU A 169 -0.65 -13.69 -8.59
C LEU A 169 -0.57 -13.93 -10.11
N GLU A 170 -1.49 -14.71 -10.67
CA GLU A 170 -1.57 -14.91 -12.12
C GLU A 170 -1.85 -13.60 -12.87
N ARG A 171 -2.76 -12.77 -12.34
CA ARG A 171 -3.12 -11.45 -12.90
C ARG A 171 -2.00 -10.44 -12.75
N HIS A 172 -1.35 -10.42 -11.59
CA HIS A 172 -0.16 -9.63 -11.33
C HIS A 172 0.93 -9.94 -12.35
N LYS A 173 1.27 -11.24 -12.50
CA LYS A 173 2.25 -11.68 -13.50
C LYS A 173 1.85 -11.26 -14.90
N LYS A 174 0.57 -11.43 -15.28
CA LYS A 174 0.08 -11.04 -16.60
C LYS A 174 0.31 -9.55 -16.88
N HIS A 175 -0.10 -8.68 -15.96
CA HIS A 175 0.03 -7.23 -16.10
C HIS A 175 1.50 -6.80 -16.20
N TRP A 176 2.33 -7.20 -15.24
CA TRP A 176 3.72 -6.73 -15.19
C TRP A 176 4.65 -7.39 -16.21
N SER A 177 4.27 -8.54 -16.78
CA SER A 177 5.07 -9.17 -17.85
C SER A 177 4.86 -8.53 -19.22
N GLU A 178 3.99 -7.53 -19.36
CA GLU A 178 3.80 -6.81 -20.62
C GLU A 178 5.08 -6.09 -21.06
N LYS A 179 5.31 -5.99 -22.38
CA LYS A 179 6.59 -5.53 -22.93
C LYS A 179 7.01 -4.14 -22.45
N ASN A 180 6.05 -3.25 -22.22
CA ASN A 180 6.21 -1.90 -21.72
C ASN A 180 6.32 -1.81 -20.19
N LEU A 181 5.93 -2.85 -19.45
CA LEU A 181 5.89 -2.87 -17.98
C LEU A 181 6.93 -3.82 -17.36
N LYS A 182 7.56 -4.70 -18.15
CA LYS A 182 8.51 -5.73 -17.68
C LYS A 182 9.70 -5.23 -16.85
N ASN A 183 10.05 -3.95 -16.98
CA ASN A 183 11.15 -3.32 -16.27
C ASN A 183 10.66 -2.27 -15.27
N ASP A 184 9.34 -2.15 -15.08
CA ASP A 184 8.75 -1.24 -14.12
C ASP A 184 9.01 -1.78 -12.71
N THR A 185 9.61 -0.96 -11.86
CA THR A 185 9.96 -1.33 -10.49
C THR A 185 8.73 -1.63 -9.62
N ASN A 186 7.56 -1.10 -9.98
CA ASN A 186 6.32 -1.35 -9.26
C ASN A 186 5.80 -2.79 -9.41
N GLY A 187 6.28 -3.55 -10.41
CA GLY A 187 5.93 -4.96 -10.59
C GLY A 187 6.79 -5.96 -9.82
N PHE A 188 7.76 -5.48 -9.03
CA PHE A 188 8.67 -6.31 -8.23
C PHE A 188 8.29 -6.40 -6.75
N ILE A 189 7.13 -5.86 -6.38
CA ILE A 189 6.59 -5.89 -5.02
C ILE A 189 6.04 -7.29 -4.71
#